data_AF-A0AA41TAS2-F1
#
_entry.id   AF-A0AA41TAS2-F1
#
_cell.length_a   1.000
_cell.length_b   1.000
_cell.length_c   1.000
_cell.angle_alpha   90.00
_cell.angle_beta   90.00
_cell.angle_gamma   90.00
#
_symmetry.space_group_name_H-M   'P 1'
#
loop_
_entity.id
_entity.type
_entity.pdbx_description
1 polymer ?
#
loop_
_entity_poly.entity_id
_entity_poly.type
_entity_poly.pdbx_seq_one_letter_code
_entity_poly.pdbx_strand_id
1 'polypeptide(L)'
;MFEEVPIVIKNSHLINVLMWELEKKSAIADKHELLSLASSNHLGNNLQLLMDTVDEMGQDIVKYNTYMRNTSKQQQQKHQYQQRRQQENMQRQSRGEPPLPEEGLSKLLKPLQAPAMMDLLLIAGQINTYCQNIKEFTAQNLGKLFMAQALQEYNN
;
A
#
# COMPACT_ATOMS: atom_id res chain seq x y z
N MET A 1 -7.71 -4.84 -3.49
CA MET A 1 -6.86 -5.12 -4.66
C MET A 1 -6.64 -6.61 -4.80
N PHE A 2 -6.33 -7.30 -3.71
CA PHE A 2 -6.30 -8.76 -3.66
C PHE A 2 -7.57 -9.30 -3.01
N GLU A 3 -8.04 -10.44 -3.50
CA GLU A 3 -9.14 -11.21 -2.92
C GLU A 3 -8.54 -12.40 -2.16
N GLU A 4 -8.88 -12.53 -0.89
CA GLU A 4 -8.45 -13.66 -0.06
C GLU A 4 -9.38 -14.85 -0.33
N VAL A 5 -8.83 -15.89 -0.95
CA VAL A 5 -9.56 -17.15 -1.17
C VAL A 5 -9.39 -18.04 0.05
N PRO A 6 -10.49 -18.53 0.67
CA PRO A 6 -10.39 -19.37 1.86
C PRO A 6 -9.71 -20.71 1.54
N ILE A 7 -8.77 -21.10 2.40
CA ILE A 7 -8.06 -22.38 2.28
C ILE A 7 -8.96 -23.50 2.84
N VAL A 8 -9.35 -24.43 1.98
CA VAL A 8 -10.14 -25.62 2.37
C VAL A 8 -9.26 -26.86 2.29
N ILE A 9 -8.92 -27.43 3.45
CA ILE A 9 -8.15 -28.68 3.53
C ILE A 9 -9.10 -29.87 3.39
N LYS A 10 -8.89 -30.70 2.37
CA LYS A 10 -9.64 -31.94 2.13
C LYS A 10 -8.70 -33.13 2.15
N ASN A 11 -8.97 -34.08 3.05
CA ASN A 11 -8.22 -35.33 3.15
C ASN A 11 -9.01 -36.48 2.54
N SER A 12 -8.31 -37.43 1.91
CA SER A 12 -8.90 -38.71 1.55
C SER A 12 -9.13 -39.55 2.80
N HIS A 13 -10.06 -40.52 2.72
CA HIS A 13 -10.32 -41.43 3.83
C HIS A 13 -9.07 -42.19 4.29
N LEU A 14 -8.17 -42.53 3.37
CA LEU A 14 -6.90 -43.20 3.69
C LEU A 14 -5.95 -42.31 4.48
N ILE A 15 -5.87 -41.01 4.14
CA ILE A 15 -5.06 -40.04 4.90
C ILE A 15 -5.61 -39.86 6.31
N ASN A 16 -6.93 -39.89 6.49
CA ASN A 16 -7.53 -39.82 7.83
C ASN A 16 -7.17 -41.05 8.67
N VAL A 17 -7.22 -42.26 8.11
CA VAL A 17 -6.80 -43.50 8.81
C VAL A 17 -5.31 -43.46 9.16
N LEU A 18 -4.47 -42.97 8.23
CA LEU A 18 -3.04 -42.82 8.47
C LEU A 18 -2.75 -41.80 9.59
N MET A 19 -3.45 -40.67 9.62
CA MET A 19 -3.33 -39.68 10.71
C MET A 19 -3.66 -40.28 12.08
N TRP A 20 -4.69 -41.12 12.17
CA TRP A 20 -5.04 -41.83 13.40
C TRP A 20 -3.96 -42.82 13.86
N GLU A 21 -3.34 -43.52 12.90
CA GLU A 21 -2.25 -44.44 13.21
C GLU A 21 -0.99 -43.68 13.64
N LEU A 22 -0.69 -42.57 12.98
CA LEU A 22 0.43 -41.68 13.32
C LEU A 22 0.27 -41.05 14.71
N GLU A 23 -0.93 -40.61 15.08
CA GLU A 23 -1.18 -40.06 16.43
C GLU A 23 -0.84 -41.07 17.54
N LYS A 24 -1.11 -42.37 17.31
CA LYS A 24 -0.79 -43.44 18.27
C LYS A 24 0.68 -43.85 18.28
N LYS A 25 1.35 -43.75 17.13
CA LYS A 25 2.74 -44.22 16.94
C LYS A 25 3.78 -43.13 17.12
N SER A 26 3.38 -41.86 17.02
CA SER A 26 4.25 -40.71 17.23
C SER A 26 4.35 -40.38 18.72
N ALA A 27 5.50 -39.85 19.13
CA ALA A 27 5.59 -39.14 20.40
C ALA A 27 4.64 -37.93 20.38
N ILE A 28 4.15 -37.53 21.57
CA ILE A 28 3.29 -36.36 21.73
C ILE A 28 4.07 -35.15 21.22
N ALA A 29 3.62 -34.58 20.10
CA ALA A 29 4.14 -33.31 19.63
C ALA A 29 3.72 -32.23 20.63
N ASP A 30 4.70 -31.58 21.24
CA ASP A 30 4.43 -30.49 22.15
C ASP A 30 3.93 -29.27 21.36
N LYS A 31 2.64 -28.94 21.52
CA LYS A 31 1.95 -27.84 20.82
C LYS A 31 1.87 -26.57 21.69
N HIS A 32 2.66 -26.47 22.76
CA HIS A 32 2.60 -25.31 23.67
C HIS A 32 3.09 -23.99 23.04
N GLU A 33 3.79 -24.02 21.91
CA GLU A 33 4.29 -22.83 21.21
C GLU A 33 3.17 -21.82 20.88
N LEU A 34 1.98 -22.31 20.53
CA LEU A 34 0.80 -21.47 20.25
C LEU A 34 0.37 -20.62 21.45
N LEU A 35 0.59 -21.09 22.67
CA LEU A 35 0.26 -20.38 23.91
C LEU A 35 1.43 -19.56 24.46
N SER A 36 2.57 -19.53 23.78
CA SER A 36 3.70 -18.71 24.17
C SER A 36 3.32 -17.22 24.16
N LEU A 37 3.58 -16.55 25.29
CA LEU A 37 3.52 -15.10 25.46
C LEU A 37 4.82 -14.42 25.04
N ALA A 38 5.92 -15.17 24.91
CA ALA A 38 7.22 -14.65 24.51
C ALA A 38 7.27 -14.50 22.98
N SER A 39 6.72 -13.40 22.46
CA SER A 39 6.66 -13.12 21.01
C SER A 39 7.12 -11.70 20.64
N SER A 40 7.97 -11.07 21.46
CA SER A 40 8.36 -9.66 21.29
C SER A 40 8.97 -9.34 19.92
N ASN A 41 9.74 -10.27 19.34
CA ASN A 41 10.48 -10.03 18.10
C ASN A 41 9.57 -9.98 16.87
N HIS A 42 8.46 -10.73 16.87
CA HIS A 42 7.53 -10.76 15.73
C HIS A 42 6.83 -9.42 15.56
N LEU A 43 6.34 -8.84 16.66
CA LEU A 43 5.68 -7.53 16.63
C LEU A 43 6.65 -6.41 16.24
N GLY A 44 7.86 -6.41 16.83
CA GLY A 44 8.90 -5.43 16.53
C GLY A 44 9.24 -5.40 15.03
N ASN A 45 9.47 -6.58 14.44
CA ASN A 45 9.77 -6.69 13.02
C ASN A 45 8.61 -6.22 12.12
N ASN A 46 7.37 -6.59 12.44
CA ASN A 46 6.20 -6.15 11.66
C ASN A 46 5.99 -4.63 11.76
N LEU A 47 6.21 -4.04 12.95
CA LEU A 47 6.14 -2.59 13.12
C LEU A 47 7.24 -1.87 12.37
N GLN A 48 8.46 -2.42 12.35
CA GLN A 48 9.57 -1.85 11.59
C GLN A 48 9.26 -1.87 10.08
N LEU A 49 8.79 -3.00 9.54
CA LEU A 49 8.38 -3.09 8.13
C LEU A 49 7.23 -2.13 7.79
N LEU A 50 6.28 -1.94 8.72
CA LEU A 50 5.22 -0.96 8.56
C LEU A 50 5.76 0.48 8.53
N MET A 51 6.70 0.83 9.39
CA MET A 51 7.33 2.16 9.39
C MET A 51 8.06 2.41 8.06
N ASP A 52 8.89 1.45 7.62
CA ASP A 52 9.66 1.57 6.37
C ASP A 52 8.72 1.77 5.16
N THR A 53 7.62 1.02 5.08
CA THR A 53 6.65 1.14 3.97
C THR A 53 5.82 2.42 4.04
N VAL A 54 5.51 2.94 5.23
CA VAL A 54 4.85 4.25 5.39
C VAL A 54 5.79 5.38 4.96
N ASP A 55 7.08 5.30 5.29
CA ASP A 55 8.08 6.27 4.85
C ASP A 55 8.25 6.27 3.33
N GLU A 56 8.27 5.08 2.71
CA GLU A 56 8.27 4.93 1.24
C GLU A 56 7.03 5.58 0.60
N MET A 57 5.84 5.32 1.16
CA MET A 57 4.60 5.97 0.72
C MET A 57 4.69 7.50 0.83
N GLY A 58 5.29 8.00 1.92
CA GLY A 58 5.52 9.42 2.14
C GLY A 58 6.39 10.05 1.04
N GLN A 59 7.46 9.37 0.63
CA GLN A 59 8.32 9.84 -0.46
C GLN A 59 7.56 9.92 -1.79
N ASP A 60 6.74 8.93 -2.11
CA ASP A 60 5.94 8.93 -3.34
C ASP A 60 4.85 10.00 -3.35
N ILE A 61 4.21 10.26 -2.20
CA ILE A 61 3.28 11.39 -2.04
C ILE A 61 3.99 12.72 -2.33
N VAL A 62 5.21 12.92 -1.83
CA VAL A 62 5.98 14.14 -2.10
C VAL A 62 6.32 14.29 -3.58
N LYS A 63 6.73 13.21 -4.25
CA LYS A 63 6.96 13.19 -5.71
C LYS A 63 5.70 13.57 -6.46
N TYR A 64 4.55 12.97 -6.10
CA TYR A 64 3.26 13.27 -6.71
C TYR A 64 2.82 14.72 -6.51
N ASN A 65 2.95 15.25 -5.29
CA ASN A 65 2.64 16.64 -4.98
C ASN A 65 3.50 17.63 -5.79
N THR A 66 4.78 17.30 -5.97
CA THR A 66 5.69 18.09 -6.81
C THR A 66 5.27 18.06 -8.27
N TYR A 67 4.93 16.89 -8.80
CA TYR A 67 4.39 16.74 -10.14
C TYR A 67 3.11 17.57 -10.34
N MET A 68 2.17 17.52 -9.41
CA MET A 68 0.92 18.29 -9.46
C MET A 68 1.19 19.80 -9.48
N ARG A 69 2.11 20.28 -8.63
CA ARG A 69 2.51 21.71 -8.62
C ARG A 69 3.15 22.13 -9.94
N ASN A 70 4.03 21.31 -10.51
CA ASN A 70 4.70 21.61 -11.77
C ASN A 70 3.72 21.61 -12.95
N THR A 71 2.80 20.65 -12.97
CA THR A 71 1.74 20.57 -13.99
C THR A 71 0.82 21.77 -13.94
N SER A 72 0.40 22.19 -12.75
CA SER A 72 -0.41 23.41 -12.57
C SER A 72 0.31 24.67 -13.06
N LYS A 73 1.59 24.84 -12.72
CA LYS A 73 2.42 25.94 -13.23
C LYS A 73 2.54 25.91 -14.75
N GLN A 74 2.77 24.73 -15.33
CA GLN A 74 2.87 24.57 -16.79
C GLN A 74 1.56 24.93 -17.48
N GLN A 75 0.42 24.54 -16.90
CA GLN A 75 -0.90 24.84 -17.43
C GLN A 75 -1.21 26.34 -17.36
N GLN A 76 -0.80 27.03 -16.28
CA GLN A 76 -0.90 28.48 -16.18
C GLN A 76 -0.04 29.21 -17.22
N GLN A 77 1.21 28.78 -17.43
CA GLN A 77 2.08 29.34 -18.46
C GLN A 77 1.48 29.14 -19.86
N LYS A 78 0.94 27.94 -20.13
CA LYS A 78 0.25 27.64 -21.38
C LYS A 78 -0.94 28.58 -21.61
N HIS A 79 -1.76 28.81 -20.58
CA HIS A 79 -2.92 29.69 -20.66
C HIS A 79 -2.52 31.16 -20.89
N GLN A 80 -1.52 31.66 -20.16
CA GLN A 80 -1.01 33.02 -20.35
C GLN A 80 -0.42 33.23 -21.75
N TYR A 81 0.34 32.25 -22.26
CA TYR A 81 0.88 32.31 -23.62
C TYR A 81 -0.24 32.35 -24.66
N GLN A 82 -1.25 31.48 -24.53
CA GLN A 82 -2.42 31.47 -25.42
C GLN A 82 -3.16 32.81 -25.41
N GLN A 83 -3.42 33.39 -24.23
CA GLN A 83 -4.08 34.69 -24.12
C GLN A 83 -3.27 35.81 -24.79
N ARG A 84 -1.95 35.87 -24.56
CA ARG A 84 -1.09 36.88 -25.21
C ARG A 84 -1.11 36.76 -26.74
N ARG A 85 -1.04 35.53 -27.26
CA ARG A 85 -1.10 35.28 -28.71
C ARG A 85 -2.44 35.65 -29.31
N GLN A 86 -3.55 35.38 -28.62
CA GLN A 86 -4.87 35.79 -29.06
C GLN A 86 -5.00 37.32 -29.14
N GLN A 87 -4.49 38.04 -28.13
CA GLN A 87 -4.49 39.51 -28.12
C GLN A 87 -3.63 40.09 -29.26
N GLU A 88 -2.44 39.53 -29.50
CA GLU A 88 -1.56 39.97 -30.59
C GLU A 88 -2.19 39.72 -31.97
N ASN A 89 -2.79 38.54 -32.17
CA ASN A 89 -3.48 38.21 -33.43
C ASN A 89 -4.71 39.11 -33.67
N MET A 90 -5.44 39.49 -32.61
CA MET A 90 -6.56 40.43 -32.70
C MET A 90 -6.09 41.84 -33.12
N GLN A 91 -4.94 42.31 -32.62
CA GLN A 91 -4.34 43.57 -33.05
C GLN A 91 -3.79 43.53 -34.49
N ARG A 92 -3.24 42.39 -34.93
CA ARG A 92 -2.77 42.23 -36.32
C ARG A 92 -3.93 42.22 -37.32
N GLN A 93 -5.04 41.56 -36.97
CA GLN A 93 -6.26 41.58 -37.78
C GLN A 93 -6.83 42.99 -37.98
N SER A 94 -6.82 43.84 -36.95
CA SER A 94 -7.28 45.23 -37.11
C SER A 94 -6.35 46.09 -37.97
N ARG A 95 -5.09 45.68 -38.15
CA ARG A 95 -4.10 46.31 -39.05
C ARG A 95 -4.06 45.68 -40.45
N GLY A 96 -4.86 44.65 -40.72
CA GLY A 96 -4.89 43.94 -42.00
C GLY A 96 -3.70 42.99 -42.24
N GLU A 97 -2.90 42.68 -41.21
CA GLU A 97 -1.83 41.69 -41.30
C GLU A 97 -2.35 40.25 -41.07
N PRO A 98 -1.80 39.24 -41.76
CA PRO A 98 -2.17 37.85 -41.51
C PRO A 98 -1.76 37.41 -40.09
N PRO A 99 -2.60 36.61 -39.40
CA PRO A 99 -2.33 36.15 -38.05
C PRO A 99 -1.08 35.26 -37.99
N LEU A 100 -0.34 35.36 -36.88
CA LEU A 100 0.87 34.56 -36.71
C LEU A 100 0.51 33.07 -36.57
N PRO A 101 1.30 32.15 -37.16
CA PRO A 101 1.09 30.72 -37.01
C PRO A 101 1.12 30.31 -35.53
N GLU A 102 0.24 29.39 -35.14
CA GLU A 102 0.38 28.64 -33.90
C GLU A 102 1.49 27.60 -34.08
N GLU A 103 2.76 28.03 -34.06
CA GLU A 103 3.85 27.07 -33.93
C GLU A 103 3.65 26.28 -32.63
N GLY A 104 3.61 24.96 -32.77
CA GLY A 104 3.01 24.04 -31.81
C GLY A 104 3.38 24.32 -30.37
N LEU A 105 2.43 24.84 -29.60
CA LEU A 105 2.53 25.04 -28.16
C LEU A 105 2.96 23.75 -27.43
N SER A 106 2.56 22.59 -27.98
CA SER A 106 2.96 21.26 -27.53
C SER A 106 4.44 20.90 -27.82
N LYS A 107 5.12 21.57 -28.77
CA LYS A 107 6.56 21.40 -29.02
C LYS A 107 7.42 22.21 -28.04
N LEU A 108 6.94 23.38 -27.59
CA LEU A 108 7.62 24.25 -26.62
C LEU A 108 7.37 23.84 -25.16
N LEU A 109 6.16 23.41 -24.82
CA LEU A 109 5.80 22.95 -23.47
C LEU A 109 5.51 21.44 -23.51
N LYS A 110 6.57 20.63 -23.39
CA LYS A 110 6.42 19.16 -23.29
C LYS A 110 5.61 18.80 -22.05
N PRO A 111 4.55 17.98 -22.16
CA PRO A 111 3.81 17.49 -21.01
C PRO A 111 4.75 16.82 -20.01
N LEU A 112 4.65 17.20 -18.74
CA LEU A 112 5.36 16.51 -17.67
C LEU A 112 4.86 15.06 -17.59
N GLN A 113 5.77 14.10 -17.46
CA GLN A 113 5.39 12.71 -17.27
C GLN A 113 4.83 12.51 -15.85
N ALA A 114 3.66 11.87 -15.78
CA ALA A 114 3.04 11.51 -14.51
C ALA A 114 3.89 10.44 -13.79
N PRO A 115 4.04 10.53 -12.45
CA PRO A 115 4.57 9.45 -11.65
C PRO A 115 3.74 8.17 -11.85
N ALA A 116 4.38 7.01 -11.78
CA ALA A 116 3.69 5.72 -11.87
C ALA A 116 2.78 5.52 -10.63
N MET A 117 1.46 5.44 -10.84
CA MET A 117 0.48 5.29 -9.75
C MET A 117 0.37 3.85 -9.22
N MET A 118 0.96 2.88 -9.94
CA MET A 118 0.86 1.46 -9.57
C MET A 118 1.65 1.13 -8.30
N ASP A 119 2.84 1.72 -8.14
CA ASP A 119 3.69 1.49 -6.98
C ASP A 119 3.02 2.00 -5.70
N LEU A 120 2.37 3.18 -5.75
CA LEU A 120 1.60 3.72 -4.64
C LEU A 120 0.44 2.80 -4.23
N LEU A 121 -0.23 2.16 -5.20
CA LEU A 121 -1.32 1.22 -4.93
C LEU A 121 -0.80 -0.08 -4.30
N LEU A 122 0.38 -0.56 -4.71
CA LEU A 122 1.04 -1.72 -4.12
C LEU A 122 1.47 -1.47 -2.68
N ILE A 123 2.11 -0.32 -2.42
CA ILE A 123 2.53 0.09 -1.07
C ILE A 123 1.32 0.19 -0.14
N ALA A 124 0.21 0.78 -0.60
CA ALA A 124 -1.03 0.83 0.18
C ALA A 124 -1.57 -0.58 0.52
N GLY A 125 -1.42 -1.54 -0.41
CA GLY A 125 -1.74 -2.95 -0.17
C GLY A 125 -0.86 -3.58 0.91
N GLN A 126 0.45 -3.36 0.86
CA GLN A 126 1.41 -3.86 1.86
C GLN A 126 1.13 -3.30 3.25
N ILE A 127 0.88 -2.00 3.36
CA ILE A 127 0.48 -1.34 4.62
C ILE A 127 -0.76 -2.02 5.22
N ASN A 128 -1.75 -2.33 4.39
CA ASN A 128 -2.96 -3.01 4.85
C ASN A 128 -2.64 -4.42 5.37
N THR A 129 -1.79 -5.19 4.68
CA THR A 129 -1.37 -6.52 5.13
C THR A 129 -0.63 -6.46 6.46
N TYR A 130 0.33 -5.55 6.64
CA TYR A 130 1.01 -5.39 7.93
C TYR A 130 0.04 -5.00 9.06
N CYS A 131 -0.91 -4.11 8.78
CA CYS A 131 -1.96 -3.76 9.74
C CYS A 131 -2.83 -4.98 10.13
N GLN A 132 -3.19 -5.84 9.18
CA GLN A 132 -3.95 -7.07 9.48
C GLN A 132 -3.15 -8.03 10.35
N ASN A 133 -1.89 -8.30 9.99
CA ASN A 133 -1.01 -9.18 10.76
C ASN A 133 -0.83 -8.68 12.20
N ILE A 134 -0.63 -7.37 12.40
CA ILE A 134 -0.49 -6.76 13.73
C ILE A 134 -1.79 -6.92 14.53
N LYS A 135 -2.95 -6.71 13.90
CA LYS A 135 -4.26 -6.89 14.56
C LYS A 135 -4.48 -8.33 14.99
N GLU A 136 -4.23 -9.29 14.11
CA GLU A 136 -4.35 -10.72 14.43
C GLU A 136 -3.41 -11.12 15.56
N PHE A 137 -2.15 -10.70 15.47
CA PHE A 137 -1.16 -10.96 16.51
C PHE A 137 -1.57 -10.36 17.87
N THR A 138 -2.09 -9.13 17.87
CA THR A 138 -2.56 -8.47 19.10
C THR A 138 -3.76 -9.20 19.70
N ALA A 139 -4.74 -9.57 18.89
CA ALA A 139 -5.92 -10.32 19.33
C ALA A 139 -5.54 -11.68 19.93
N GLN A 140 -4.62 -12.41 19.29
CA GLN A 140 -4.12 -13.68 19.81
C GLN A 140 -3.40 -13.51 21.15
N ASN A 141 -2.48 -12.55 21.27
CA ASN A 141 -1.75 -12.34 22.53
C ASN A 141 -2.65 -11.85 23.67
N LEU A 142 -3.66 -11.03 23.37
CA LEU A 142 -4.64 -10.62 24.37
C LEU A 142 -5.40 -11.83 24.92
N GLY A 143 -5.84 -12.75 24.05
CA GLY A 143 -6.47 -14.00 24.48
C GLY A 143 -5.54 -14.84 25.37
N LYS A 144 -4.26 -14.98 24.99
CA LYS A 144 -3.26 -15.71 25.79
C LYS A 144 -3.04 -15.07 27.16
N LEU A 145 -2.99 -13.74 27.25
CA LEU A 145 -2.84 -13.02 28.52
C LEU A 145 -4.01 -13.27 29.45
N PHE A 146 -5.25 -13.19 28.96
CA PHE A 146 -6.43 -13.49 29.77
C PHE A 146 -6.48 -14.96 30.22
N MET A 147 -6.07 -15.91 29.38
CA MET A 147 -5.95 -17.31 29.78
C MET A 147 -4.91 -17.50 30.90
N ALA A 148 -3.75 -16.85 30.79
CA ALA A 148 -2.72 -16.89 31.82
C ALA A 148 -3.20 -16.24 33.13
N GLN A 149 -3.89 -15.10 33.06
CA GLN A 149 -4.46 -14.41 34.22
C GLN A 149 -5.47 -15.28 34.94
N ALA A 150 -6.44 -15.87 34.23
CA ALA A 150 -7.44 -16.74 34.84
C ALA A 150 -6.81 -17.96 35.55
N LEU A 151 -5.74 -18.50 34.97
CA LEU A 151 -5.01 -19.63 35.55
C LEU A 151 -4.19 -19.24 36.79
N GLN A 152 -3.67 -18.00 36.83
CA GLN A 152 -2.99 -17.45 38.00
C GLN A 152 -3.96 -17.07 39.12
N GLU A 153 -5.09 -16.45 38.79
CA GLU A 153 -6.13 -16.06 39.75
C GLU A 153 -6.78 -17.27 40.44
N TYR A 154 -6.96 -18.38 39.73
CA TYR A 154 -7.46 -19.63 40.33
C TYR A 154 -6.45 -20.29 41.29
N ASN A 155 -5.15 -20.08 41.07
CA ASN A 155 -4.10 -20.69 41.89
C ASN A 155 -3.77 -19.89 43.17
N ASN A 156 -4.38 -18.70 43.35
CA ASN A 156 -4.27 -17.86 44.55
C ASN A 156 -5.57 -17.92 45.37
#